data_AF-A0A2V8LK76-F1
#
_entry.id   AF-A0A2V8LK76-F1
#
_cell.length_a   1.000
_cell.length_b   1.000
_cell.length_c   1.000
_cell.angle_alpha   90.00
_cell.angle_beta   90.00
_cell.angle_gamma   90.00
#
_symmetry.space_group_name_H-M   'P 1'
#
loop_
_entity.id
_entity.type
_entity.pdbx_description
1 polymer ?
#
loop_
_entity_poly.entity_id
_entity_poly.type
_entity_poly.pdbx_seq_one_letter_code
_entity_poly.pdbx_strand_id
1 'polypeptide(L)'
;MKFWQEILSAAEMKAWLFLAFIIALLILFVVKPAERMRLRTSLLLFAVSLIGLLVAATLLSFGAAPTSSAYRWVSWSWQIFFAFSVVNVAGVFVFEVFLESVRLKPPRIMRDLLLALSYVVAAITILSKYTDLTGIIATSAVLTAIIGLSFQDTLGNMMGGMALQMERAIGVGDWIRIDNQEGMVKEIRWRHTSIETRNWDTIVIPNSALMKSHVTVLGRRSGQPRQRRQWVYFNVDFRYSPTEVIDIVETALRAEPIANLA
;
A
#
# COMPACT_ATOMS: atom_id res chain seq x y z
N MET A 1 -33.05 5.56 39.10
CA MET A 1 -31.57 5.65 38.99
C MET A 1 -30.91 4.34 38.55
N LYS A 2 -31.38 3.15 38.99
CA LYS A 2 -30.81 1.83 38.59
C LYS A 2 -30.79 1.57 37.08
N PHE A 3 -31.87 1.90 36.36
CA PHE A 3 -31.96 1.71 34.90
C PHE A 3 -30.87 2.44 34.10
N TRP A 4 -30.52 3.68 34.47
CA TRP A 4 -29.45 4.43 33.80
C TRP A 4 -28.06 3.83 34.06
N GLN A 5 -27.86 3.23 35.24
CA GLN A 5 -26.64 2.51 35.56
C GLN A 5 -26.55 1.19 34.78
N GLU A 6 -27.68 0.51 34.55
CA GLU A 6 -27.76 -0.70 33.72
C GLU A 6 -27.52 -0.44 32.23
N ILE A 7 -27.96 0.71 31.71
CA ILE A 7 -27.61 1.14 30.35
C ILE A 7 -26.10 1.42 30.25
N LEU A 8 -25.51 2.11 31.23
CA LEU A 8 -24.09 2.43 31.23
C LEU A 8 -23.22 1.18 31.41
N SER A 9 -23.66 0.20 32.19
CA SER A 9 -22.97 -1.09 32.31
C SER A 9 -23.11 -1.94 31.04
N ALA A 10 -24.30 -1.97 30.42
CA ALA A 10 -24.54 -2.70 29.17
C ALA A 10 -23.79 -2.11 27.98
N ALA A 11 -23.65 -0.77 27.92
CA ALA A 11 -23.01 -0.09 26.80
C ALA A 11 -21.50 -0.32 26.73
N GLU A 12 -20.84 -0.69 27.84
CA GLU A 12 -19.36 -0.77 28.00
C GLU A 12 -18.58 0.49 27.56
N MET A 13 -19.26 1.53 27.07
CA MET A 13 -18.73 2.74 26.45
C MET A 13 -19.31 3.97 27.14
N LYS A 14 -18.47 5.00 27.27
CA LYS A 14 -18.88 6.27 27.87
C LYS A 14 -19.89 6.99 26.98
N ALA A 15 -20.95 7.53 27.56
CA ALA A 15 -22.03 8.22 26.83
C ALA A 15 -21.54 9.35 25.89
N TRP A 16 -20.44 10.03 26.22
CA TRP A 16 -19.87 11.07 25.37
C TRP A 16 -19.33 10.54 24.03
N LEU A 17 -18.95 9.26 23.94
CA LEU A 17 -18.52 8.64 22.68
C LEU A 17 -19.69 8.50 21.70
N PHE A 18 -20.88 8.15 22.20
CA PHE A 18 -22.10 8.12 21.39
C PHE A 18 -22.48 9.52 20.90
N LEU A 19 -22.35 10.53 21.76
CA LEU A 19 -22.60 11.92 21.38
C LEU A 19 -21.61 12.37 20.29
N ALA A 20 -20.31 12.10 20.48
CA ALA A 20 -19.28 12.41 19.50
C ALA A 20 -19.53 11.70 18.16
N PHE A 21 -19.98 10.44 18.20
CA PHE A 21 -20.33 9.67 17.02
C PHE A 21 -21.52 10.29 16.26
N ILE A 22 -22.58 10.66 16.97
CA ILE A 22 -23.76 11.33 16.36
C ILE A 22 -23.34 12.66 15.74
N ILE A 23 -22.54 13.46 16.43
CA ILE A 23 -22.03 14.74 15.92
C ILE A 23 -21.21 14.50 14.64
N ALA A 24 -20.30 13.53 14.64
CA ALA A 24 -19.52 13.18 13.46
C ALA A 24 -20.41 12.75 12.29
N LEU A 25 -21.42 11.91 12.54
CA LEU A 25 -22.38 11.47 11.53
C LEU A 25 -23.15 12.66 10.93
N LEU A 26 -23.66 13.57 11.77
CA LEU A 26 -24.39 14.76 11.33
C LEU A 26 -23.50 15.70 10.51
N ILE A 27 -22.27 15.96 10.96
CA ILE A 27 -21.31 16.79 10.23
C ILE A 27 -21.05 16.17 8.85
N LEU A 28 -20.74 14.87 8.78
CA LEU A 28 -20.46 14.21 7.51
C LEU A 28 -21.69 14.17 6.59
N PHE A 29 -22.90 14.07 7.14
CA PHE A 29 -24.14 14.08 6.36
C PHE A 29 -24.38 15.43 5.64
N VAL A 30 -23.94 16.52 6.27
CA VAL A 30 -23.98 17.87 5.70
C VAL A 30 -22.82 18.10 4.72
N VAL A 31 -21.60 17.75 5.13
CA VAL A 31 -20.36 18.05 4.38
C VAL A 31 -20.22 17.21 3.11
N LYS A 32 -20.65 15.95 3.12
CA LYS A 32 -20.47 15.02 1.98
C LYS A 32 -21.81 14.51 1.44
N PRO A 33 -22.51 15.31 0.61
CA PRO A 33 -23.82 14.91 0.06
C PRO A 33 -23.73 13.67 -0.85
N ALA A 34 -22.59 13.44 -1.51
CA ALA A 34 -22.37 12.28 -2.38
C ALA A 34 -22.44 10.94 -1.63
N GLU A 35 -22.08 10.91 -0.33
CA GLU A 35 -22.06 9.70 0.49
C GLU A 35 -23.30 9.55 1.38
N ARG A 36 -24.36 10.36 1.15
CA ARG A 36 -25.59 10.31 1.95
C ARG A 36 -26.24 8.93 1.97
N MET A 37 -26.14 8.17 0.88
CA MET A 37 -26.67 6.80 0.85
C MET A 37 -25.98 5.91 1.89
N ARG A 38 -24.65 6.00 1.97
CA ARG A 38 -23.85 5.24 2.92
C ARG A 38 -24.02 5.72 4.36
N LEU A 39 -24.10 7.05 4.56
CA LEU A 39 -24.39 7.64 5.86
C LEU A 39 -25.81 7.32 6.35
N ARG A 40 -26.79 7.17 5.44
CA ARG A 40 -28.13 6.65 5.78
C ARG A 40 -28.07 5.21 6.27
N THR A 41 -27.34 4.34 5.59
CA THR A 41 -27.11 2.96 6.08
C THR A 41 -26.46 2.99 7.46
N SER A 42 -25.49 3.88 7.69
CA SER A 42 -24.85 4.05 9.01
C SER A 42 -25.85 4.49 10.08
N LEU A 43 -26.72 5.44 9.76
CA LEU A 43 -27.77 5.92 10.65
C LEU A 43 -28.78 4.81 10.98
N LEU A 44 -29.19 4.01 9.99
CA LEU A 44 -30.08 2.87 10.19
C LEU A 44 -29.43 1.81 11.09
N LEU A 45 -28.17 1.44 10.80
CA LEU A 45 -27.40 0.51 11.63
C LEU A 45 -27.25 1.03 13.06
N PHE A 46 -27.00 2.34 13.22
CA PHE A 46 -26.92 2.98 14.53
C PHE A 46 -28.25 2.92 15.28
N ALA A 47 -29.36 3.24 14.61
CA ALA A 47 -30.69 3.15 15.20
C ALA A 47 -31.04 1.72 15.65
N VAL A 48 -30.75 0.72 14.81
CA VAL A 48 -30.91 -0.70 15.15
C VAL A 48 -30.02 -1.08 16.34
N SER A 49 -28.78 -0.59 16.39
CA SER A 49 -27.89 -0.84 17.54
C SER A 49 -28.40 -0.22 18.83
N LEU A 50 -29.01 0.97 18.77
CA LEU A 50 -29.58 1.62 19.94
C LEU A 50 -30.80 0.85 20.48
N ILE A 51 -31.65 0.37 19.58
CA ILE A 51 -32.79 -0.49 19.96
C ILE A 51 -32.27 -1.77 20.61
N GLY A 52 -31.27 -2.44 20.01
CA GLY A 52 -30.67 -3.64 20.58
C GLY A 52 -30.04 -3.41 21.96
N LEU A 53 -29.39 -2.26 22.17
CA LEU A 53 -28.86 -1.85 23.48
C LEU A 53 -29.98 -1.67 24.51
N LEU A 54 -31.09 -1.03 24.13
CA LEU A 54 -32.25 -0.88 25.01
C LEU A 54 -32.85 -2.23 25.38
N VAL A 55 -32.98 -3.15 24.41
CA VAL A 55 -33.45 -4.52 24.68
C VAL A 55 -32.50 -5.23 25.65
N ALA A 56 -31.18 -5.14 25.44
CA ALA A 56 -30.20 -5.71 26.37
C ALA A 56 -30.34 -5.15 27.80
N ALA A 57 -30.49 -3.82 27.93
CA ALA A 57 -30.69 -3.16 29.22
C ALA A 57 -32.01 -3.59 29.89
N THR A 58 -33.10 -3.72 29.12
CA THR A 58 -34.36 -4.21 29.67
C THR A 58 -34.24 -5.64 30.18
N LEU A 59 -33.55 -6.53 29.46
CA LEU A 59 -33.32 -7.90 29.92
C LEU A 59 -32.58 -7.93 31.26
N LEU A 60 -31.57 -7.08 31.45
CA LEU A 60 -30.88 -6.95 32.74
C LEU A 60 -31.82 -6.45 33.84
N SER A 61 -32.66 -5.46 33.54
CA SER A 61 -33.61 -4.90 34.51
C SER A 61 -34.68 -5.91 34.96
N PHE A 62 -35.02 -6.87 34.10
CA PHE A 62 -35.91 -8.01 34.43
C PHE A 62 -35.19 -9.16 35.14
N GLY A 63 -33.91 -8.99 35.49
CA GLY A 63 -33.13 -9.97 36.25
C GLY A 63 -32.46 -11.05 35.40
N ALA A 64 -32.36 -10.87 34.08
CA ALA A 64 -31.56 -11.78 33.27
C ALA A 64 -30.08 -11.68 33.68
N ALA A 65 -29.46 -12.84 33.96
CA ALA A 65 -28.03 -12.87 34.24
C ALA A 65 -27.23 -12.48 32.98
N PRO A 66 -26.11 -11.74 33.10
CA PRO A 66 -25.21 -11.44 31.97
C PRO A 66 -24.66 -12.69 31.27
N THR A 67 -24.69 -13.84 31.94
CA THR A 67 -24.29 -15.15 31.41
C THR A 67 -25.39 -15.85 30.61
N SER A 68 -26.64 -15.35 30.65
CA SER A 68 -27.76 -15.90 29.89
C SER A 68 -27.47 -15.88 28.38
N SER A 69 -27.76 -16.98 27.70
CA SER A 69 -27.61 -17.09 26.25
C SER A 69 -28.40 -16.00 25.51
N ALA A 70 -29.62 -15.70 25.98
CA ALA A 70 -30.46 -14.65 25.40
C ALA A 70 -29.81 -13.26 25.47
N TYR A 71 -29.24 -12.89 26.64
CA TYR A 71 -28.54 -11.62 26.79
C TYR A 71 -27.31 -11.55 25.88
N ARG A 72 -26.53 -12.62 25.79
CA ARG A 72 -25.32 -12.68 24.95
C ARG A 72 -25.63 -12.49 23.46
N TRP A 73 -26.68 -13.12 22.94
CA TRP A 73 -27.08 -12.96 21.53
C TRP A 73 -27.52 -11.52 21.24
N VAL A 74 -28.36 -10.93 22.09
CA VAL A 74 -28.80 -9.54 21.94
C VAL A 74 -27.61 -8.58 22.06
N SER A 75 -26.73 -8.81 23.04
CA SER A 75 -25.54 -8.00 23.27
C SER A 75 -24.59 -8.02 22.07
N TRP A 76 -24.39 -9.21 21.51
CA TRP A 76 -23.58 -9.41 20.30
C TRP A 76 -24.16 -8.66 19.09
N SER A 77 -25.47 -8.80 18.84
CA SER A 77 -26.12 -8.18 17.69
C SER A 77 -26.00 -6.66 17.74
N TRP A 78 -26.31 -6.01 18.87
CA TRP A 78 -26.27 -4.55 18.92
C TRP A 78 -24.83 -4.03 18.78
N GLN A 79 -23.83 -4.71 19.36
CA GLN A 79 -22.43 -4.34 19.24
C GLN A 79 -21.90 -4.47 17.81
N ILE A 80 -22.31 -5.51 17.07
CA ILE A 80 -21.94 -5.65 15.65
C ILE A 80 -22.53 -4.51 14.82
N PHE A 81 -23.83 -4.24 14.97
CA PHE A 81 -24.48 -3.17 14.20
C PHE A 81 -23.85 -1.80 14.52
N PHE A 82 -23.54 -1.55 15.78
CA PHE A 82 -22.83 -0.34 16.19
C PHE A 82 -21.44 -0.28 15.55
N ALA A 83 -20.64 -1.35 15.65
CA ALA A 83 -19.31 -1.40 15.07
C ALA A 83 -19.32 -1.19 13.55
N PHE A 84 -20.28 -1.78 12.84
CA PHE A 84 -20.43 -1.58 11.39
C PHE A 84 -20.85 -0.16 11.03
N SER A 85 -21.68 0.47 11.86
CA SER A 85 -21.99 1.90 11.73
C SER A 85 -20.73 2.75 11.90
N VAL A 86 -19.91 2.44 12.91
CA VAL A 86 -18.63 3.11 13.15
C VAL A 86 -17.68 2.94 11.97
N VAL A 87 -17.52 1.73 11.43
CA VAL A 87 -16.68 1.48 10.24
C VAL A 87 -17.15 2.27 9.03
N ASN A 88 -18.46 2.42 8.82
CA ASN A 88 -18.96 3.24 7.72
C ASN A 88 -18.64 4.72 7.88
N VAL A 89 -18.90 5.29 9.06
CA VAL A 89 -18.63 6.70 9.37
C VAL A 89 -17.13 6.98 9.32
N ALA A 90 -16.32 6.12 9.94
CA ALA A 90 -14.87 6.20 9.87
C ALA A 90 -14.36 6.05 8.44
N GLY A 91 -14.97 5.18 7.64
CA GLY A 91 -14.68 5.04 6.21
C GLY A 91 -14.91 6.33 5.44
N VAL A 92 -16.09 6.93 5.57
CA VAL A 92 -16.39 8.22 4.92
C VAL A 92 -15.43 9.30 5.40
N PHE A 93 -15.14 9.36 6.71
CA PHE A 93 -14.18 10.31 7.25
C PHE A 93 -12.77 10.12 6.66
N VAL A 94 -12.22 8.91 6.69
CA VAL A 94 -10.86 8.63 6.22
C VAL A 94 -10.75 8.86 4.71
N PHE A 95 -11.65 8.27 3.92
CA PHE A 95 -11.51 8.28 2.46
C PHE A 95 -11.96 9.59 1.82
N GLU A 96 -13.02 10.20 2.34
CA GLU A 96 -13.65 11.36 1.69
C GLU A 96 -13.32 12.68 2.38
N VAL A 97 -12.84 12.66 3.64
CA VAL A 97 -12.40 13.88 4.34
C VAL A 97 -10.89 13.90 4.45
N PHE A 98 -10.28 12.93 5.13
CA PHE A 98 -8.85 12.94 5.44
C PHE A 98 -7.98 12.77 4.19
N LEU A 99 -8.19 11.72 3.39
CA LEU A 99 -7.38 11.46 2.19
C LEU A 99 -7.59 12.51 1.10
N GLU A 100 -8.83 12.99 0.93
CA GLU A 100 -9.11 14.09 0.01
C GLU A 100 -8.39 15.39 0.44
N SER A 101 -8.27 15.64 1.74
CA SER A 101 -7.52 16.79 2.26
C SER A 101 -6.03 16.73 1.90
N VAL A 102 -5.46 15.53 1.75
CA VAL A 102 -4.06 15.30 1.31
C VAL A 102 -3.97 15.15 -0.22
N ARG A 103 -5.06 15.39 -0.96
CA ARG A 103 -5.15 15.23 -2.43
C ARG A 103 -4.85 13.82 -2.92
N LEU A 104 -5.01 12.81 -2.07
CA LEU A 104 -4.86 11.41 -2.42
C LEU A 104 -6.23 10.84 -2.82
N LYS A 105 -6.33 10.33 -4.05
CA LYS A 105 -7.53 9.64 -4.54
C LYS A 105 -7.23 8.14 -4.66
N PRO A 106 -7.41 7.36 -3.58
CA PRO A 106 -7.15 5.93 -3.64
C PRO A 106 -8.11 5.28 -4.65
N PRO A 107 -7.68 4.23 -5.36
CA PRO A 107 -8.57 3.44 -6.21
C PRO A 107 -9.75 2.89 -5.41
N ARG A 108 -10.93 2.81 -6.04
CA ARG A 108 -12.15 2.29 -5.40
C ARG A 108 -11.95 0.92 -4.77
N ILE A 109 -11.21 0.03 -5.46
CA ILE A 109 -10.88 -1.32 -4.98
C ILE A 109 -10.12 -1.27 -3.65
N MET A 110 -9.18 -0.34 -3.47
CA MET A 110 -8.42 -0.21 -2.22
C MET A 110 -9.33 0.18 -1.07
N ARG A 111 -10.22 1.16 -1.30
CA ARG A 111 -11.21 1.59 -0.32
C ARG A 111 -12.12 0.43 0.09
N ASP A 112 -12.66 -0.28 -0.89
CA ASP A 112 -13.64 -1.34 -0.64
C ASP A 112 -12.98 -2.54 0.08
N LEU A 113 -11.74 -2.89 -0.26
CA LEU A 113 -10.96 -3.92 0.45
C LEU A 113 -10.66 -3.54 1.90
N LEU A 114 -10.22 -2.31 2.16
CA LEU A 114 -9.91 -1.85 3.52
C LEU A 114 -11.16 -1.81 4.40
N LEU A 115 -12.30 -1.43 3.83
CA LEU A 115 -13.59 -1.45 4.53
C LEU A 115 -14.06 -2.88 4.81
N ALA A 116 -13.97 -3.77 3.83
CA ALA A 116 -14.29 -5.19 4.01
C ALA A 116 -13.45 -5.81 5.13
N LEU A 117 -12.13 -5.55 5.13
CA LEU A 117 -11.23 -6.00 6.19
C LEU A 117 -11.63 -5.40 7.55
N SER A 118 -11.97 -4.11 7.59
CA SER A 118 -12.41 -3.44 8.83
C SER A 118 -13.68 -4.06 9.40
N TYR A 119 -14.64 -4.48 8.56
CA TYR A 119 -15.83 -5.20 9.02
C TYR A 119 -15.50 -6.57 9.59
N VAL A 120 -14.62 -7.34 8.92
CA VAL A 120 -14.19 -8.66 9.40
C VAL A 120 -13.48 -8.53 10.75
N VAL A 121 -12.54 -7.59 10.87
CA VAL A 121 -11.83 -7.32 12.12
C VAL A 121 -12.81 -6.91 13.21
N ALA A 122 -13.71 -5.96 12.94
CA ALA A 122 -14.73 -5.53 13.89
C ALA A 122 -15.60 -6.70 14.37
N ALA A 123 -16.07 -7.55 13.46
CA ALA A 123 -16.88 -8.71 13.80
C ALA A 123 -16.12 -9.70 14.69
N ILE A 124 -14.85 -10.00 14.35
CA ILE A 124 -13.98 -10.89 15.14
C ILE A 124 -13.73 -10.31 16.53
N THR A 125 -13.40 -9.02 16.65
CA THR A 125 -13.16 -8.36 17.95
C THR A 125 -14.39 -8.36 18.85
N ILE A 126 -15.58 -8.17 18.29
CA ILE A 126 -16.81 -8.26 19.07
C ILE A 126 -17.09 -9.72 19.46
N LEU A 127 -16.90 -10.68 18.55
CA LEU A 127 -17.15 -12.08 18.81
C LEU A 127 -16.17 -12.68 19.85
N SER A 128 -14.92 -12.22 19.89
CA SER A 128 -13.90 -12.68 20.85
C SER A 128 -14.23 -12.33 22.30
N LYS A 129 -15.15 -11.38 22.55
CA LYS A 129 -15.62 -11.06 23.92
C LYS A 129 -16.51 -12.15 24.50
N TYR A 130 -17.21 -12.90 23.66
CA TYR A 130 -18.22 -13.87 24.08
C TYR A 130 -17.72 -15.31 23.91
N THR A 131 -16.90 -15.57 22.90
CA THR A 131 -16.45 -16.92 22.57
C THR A 131 -14.95 -16.96 22.38
N ASP A 132 -14.31 -18.04 22.79
CA ASP A 132 -12.90 -18.28 22.47
C ASP A 132 -12.75 -18.54 20.97
N LEU A 133 -12.06 -17.62 20.29
CA LEU A 133 -11.80 -17.68 18.85
C LEU A 133 -10.43 -18.26 18.53
N THR A 134 -9.70 -18.78 19.51
CA THR A 134 -8.33 -19.30 19.32
C THR A 134 -8.26 -20.31 18.17
N GLY A 135 -9.24 -21.22 18.04
CA GLY A 135 -9.29 -22.17 16.93
C GLY A 135 -9.49 -21.52 15.56
N ILE A 136 -10.36 -20.50 15.46
CA ILE A 136 -10.61 -19.78 14.20
C ILE A 136 -9.38 -18.93 13.83
N ILE A 137 -8.77 -18.26 14.80
CA ILE A 137 -7.57 -17.46 14.59
C ILE A 137 -6.41 -18.35 14.17
N ALA A 138 -6.20 -19.49 14.83
CA ALA A 138 -5.16 -20.46 14.49
C ALA A 138 -5.32 -21.00 13.07
N THR A 139 -6.54 -21.37 12.67
CA THR A 139 -6.83 -21.84 11.29
C THR A 139 -6.72 -20.73 10.24
N SER A 140 -7.03 -19.48 10.61
CA SER A 140 -6.86 -18.32 9.72
C SER A 140 -5.40 -17.97 9.44
N ALA A 141 -4.44 -18.48 10.22
CA ALA A 141 -3.02 -18.28 9.99
C ALA A 141 -2.57 -18.83 8.63
N VAL A 142 -3.08 -20.00 8.24
CA VAL A 142 -2.77 -20.61 6.93
C VAL A 142 -3.30 -19.74 5.79
N LEU A 143 -4.54 -19.26 5.90
CA LEU A 143 -5.14 -18.36 4.89
C LEU A 143 -4.34 -17.05 4.79
N THR A 144 -3.96 -16.48 5.93
CA THR A 144 -3.12 -15.27 5.99
C THR A 144 -1.77 -15.51 5.34
N ALA A 145 -1.14 -16.67 5.57
CA ALA A 145 0.12 -17.05 4.93
C ALA A 145 -0.03 -17.19 3.41
N ILE A 146 -1.10 -17.83 2.92
CA ILE A 146 -1.38 -17.97 1.48
C ILE A 146 -1.55 -16.60 0.82
N ILE A 147 -2.30 -15.69 1.46
CA ILE A 147 -2.46 -14.31 0.99
C ILE A 147 -1.10 -13.59 0.99
N GLY A 148 -0.32 -13.71 2.07
CA GLY A 148 1.02 -13.12 2.15
C GLY A 148 1.95 -13.60 1.03
N LEU A 149 1.95 -14.91 0.76
CA LEU A 149 2.74 -15.52 -0.31
C LEU A 149 2.28 -15.05 -1.70
N SER A 150 0.98 -14.87 -1.94
CA SER A 150 0.50 -14.36 -3.23
C SER A 150 0.89 -12.90 -3.49
N PHE A 151 1.03 -12.10 -2.43
CA PHE A 151 1.51 -10.71 -2.51
C PHE A 151 3.04 -10.58 -2.51
N GLN A 152 3.80 -11.67 -2.39
CA GLN A 152 5.26 -11.64 -2.24
C GLN A 152 5.96 -10.84 -3.35
N ASP A 153 5.58 -11.05 -4.62
CA ASP A 153 6.18 -10.34 -5.75
C ASP A 153 5.82 -8.86 -5.77
N THR A 154 4.59 -8.51 -5.38
CA THR A 154 4.15 -7.12 -5.32
C THR A 154 4.91 -6.36 -4.24
N LEU A 155 4.97 -6.92 -3.02
CA LEU A 155 5.72 -6.35 -1.91
C LEU A 155 7.21 -6.27 -2.24
N GLY A 156 7.78 -7.31 -2.85
CA GLY A 156 9.18 -7.32 -3.29
C GLY A 156 9.49 -6.19 -4.27
N ASN A 157 8.59 -5.89 -5.21
CA ASN A 157 8.77 -4.76 -6.14
C ASN A 157 8.71 -3.40 -5.43
N MET A 158 7.80 -3.24 -4.48
CA MET A 158 7.68 -2.01 -3.69
C MET A 158 8.92 -1.77 -2.84
N MET A 159 9.36 -2.80 -2.11
CA MET A 159 10.54 -2.73 -1.26
C MET A 159 11.81 -2.50 -2.09
N GLY A 160 11.96 -3.20 -3.23
CA GLY A 160 13.07 -2.98 -4.15
C GLY A 160 13.12 -1.55 -4.68
N GLY A 161 11.96 -0.98 -5.04
CA GLY A 161 11.87 0.42 -5.49
C GLY A 161 12.29 1.43 -4.43
N MET A 162 11.89 1.22 -3.17
CA MET A 162 12.30 2.06 -2.05
C MET A 162 13.80 1.92 -1.75
N ALA A 163 14.32 0.69 -1.70
CA ALA A 163 15.73 0.42 -1.45
C ALA A 163 16.63 1.09 -2.50
N LEU A 164 16.31 0.92 -3.79
CA LEU A 164 17.03 1.56 -4.90
C LEU A 164 17.13 3.08 -4.74
N GLN A 165 16.03 3.73 -4.35
CA GLN A 165 15.98 5.19 -4.19
C GLN A 165 16.69 5.66 -2.91
N MET A 166 16.53 4.95 -1.80
CA MET A 166 17.13 5.30 -0.51
C MET A 166 18.66 5.15 -0.54
N GLU A 167 19.15 4.04 -1.09
CA GLU A 167 20.59 3.74 -1.15
C GLU A 167 21.28 4.44 -2.32
N ARG A 168 20.52 4.98 -3.27
CA ARG A 168 21.03 5.57 -4.52
C ARG A 168 21.98 4.65 -5.28
N ALA A 169 21.81 3.33 -5.14
CA ALA A 169 22.62 2.32 -5.81
C ALA A 169 22.62 2.53 -7.33
N ILE A 170 21.45 2.89 -7.88
CA ILE A 170 21.24 3.26 -9.27
C ILE A 170 20.42 4.54 -9.30
N GLY A 171 20.84 5.52 -10.11
CA GLY A 171 20.15 6.79 -10.29
C GLY A 171 19.67 6.99 -11.73
N VAL A 172 18.71 7.89 -11.89
CA VAL A 172 18.30 8.36 -13.22
C VAL A 172 19.50 8.93 -13.97
N GLY A 173 19.64 8.54 -15.23
CA GLY A 173 20.73 8.89 -16.12
C GLY A 173 21.93 7.95 -16.05
N ASP A 174 22.00 7.00 -15.11
CA ASP A 174 23.08 6.00 -15.14
C ASP A 174 22.93 5.05 -16.31
N TRP A 175 24.05 4.69 -16.92
CA TRP A 175 24.10 3.55 -17.84
C TRP A 175 24.28 2.28 -17.03
N ILE A 176 23.37 1.34 -17.20
CA ILE A 176 23.43 0.05 -16.53
C ILE A 176 23.43 -1.09 -17.55
N ARG A 177 24.09 -2.18 -17.18
CA ARG A 177 24.01 -3.46 -17.88
C ARG A 177 23.42 -4.50 -16.95
N ILE A 178 22.40 -5.19 -17.45
CA ILE A 178 21.71 -6.28 -16.77
C ILE A 178 21.68 -7.43 -17.77
N ASP A 179 22.27 -8.56 -17.38
CA ASP A 179 22.51 -9.69 -18.29
C ASP A 179 23.20 -9.22 -19.59
N ASN A 180 22.56 -9.41 -20.75
CA ASN A 180 23.05 -8.96 -22.06
C ASN A 180 22.42 -7.65 -22.55
N GLN A 181 21.65 -6.95 -21.73
CA GLN A 181 20.98 -5.70 -22.11
C GLN A 181 21.69 -4.50 -21.48
N GLU A 182 21.94 -3.46 -22.28
CA GLU A 182 22.56 -2.21 -21.83
C GLU A 182 21.64 -1.03 -22.17
N GLY A 183 21.40 -0.17 -21.19
CA GLY A 183 20.56 1.01 -21.35
C GLY A 183 20.79 2.07 -20.28
N MET A 184 20.30 3.28 -20.55
CA MET A 184 20.33 4.39 -19.62
C MET A 184 19.04 4.43 -18.81
N VAL A 185 19.14 4.57 -17.48
CA VAL A 185 17.97 4.67 -16.60
C VAL A 185 17.22 5.97 -16.87
N LYS A 186 15.97 5.87 -17.32
CA LYS A 186 15.11 7.04 -17.59
C LYS A 186 14.31 7.43 -16.36
N GLU A 187 13.75 6.45 -15.67
CA GLU A 187 12.95 6.68 -14.45
C GLU A 187 12.97 5.46 -13.53
N ILE A 188 12.88 5.73 -12.23
CA ILE A 188 12.69 4.72 -11.19
C ILE A 188 11.33 5.02 -10.56
N ARG A 189 10.37 4.11 -10.75
CA ARG A 189 9.04 4.18 -10.13
C ARG A 189 8.94 3.21 -8.96
N TRP A 190 7.81 3.27 -8.25
CA TRP A 190 7.57 2.48 -7.06
C TRP A 190 7.57 0.96 -7.29
N ARG A 191 7.26 0.48 -8.50
CA ARG A 191 7.24 -0.97 -8.83
C ARG A 191 8.19 -1.42 -9.93
N HIS A 192 8.73 -0.49 -10.71
CA HIS A 192 9.58 -0.80 -11.86
C HIS A 192 10.59 0.32 -12.12
N THR A 193 11.62 -0.03 -12.85
CA THR A 193 12.63 0.89 -13.39
C THR A 193 12.60 0.78 -14.91
N SER A 194 12.61 1.93 -15.59
CA SER A 194 12.59 2.00 -17.05
C SER A 194 13.98 2.40 -17.55
N ILE A 195 14.54 1.59 -18.45
CA ILE A 195 15.82 1.88 -19.11
C ILE A 195 15.61 2.07 -20.61
N GLU A 196 16.36 2.97 -21.22
CA GLU A 196 16.33 3.23 -22.66
C GLU A 196 17.62 2.69 -23.29
N THR A 197 17.49 1.84 -24.31
CA THR A 197 18.63 1.28 -25.03
C THR A 197 19.19 2.28 -26.05
N ARG A 198 20.36 1.99 -26.63
CA ARG A 198 20.90 2.77 -27.76
C ARG A 198 20.02 2.75 -29.01
N ASN A 199 19.14 1.76 -29.12
CA ASN A 199 18.20 1.64 -30.23
C ASN A 199 16.90 2.41 -29.97
N TRP A 200 16.83 3.21 -28.90
CA TRP A 200 15.64 3.95 -28.46
C TRP A 200 14.49 3.06 -27.97
N ASP A 201 14.76 1.79 -27.65
CA ASP A 201 13.78 0.91 -27.02
C ASP A 201 13.70 1.19 -25.52
N THR A 202 12.49 1.22 -24.96
CA THR A 202 12.28 1.31 -23.51
C THR A 202 12.03 -0.08 -22.93
N ILE A 203 12.91 -0.51 -22.02
CA ILE A 203 12.80 -1.77 -21.30
C ILE A 203 12.32 -1.48 -19.88
N VAL A 204 11.20 -2.10 -19.50
CA VAL A 204 10.58 -1.93 -18.18
C VAL A 204 10.92 -3.14 -17.32
N ILE A 205 11.66 -2.92 -16.25
CA ILE A 205 12.19 -3.97 -15.39
C ILE A 205 11.51 -3.87 -14.01
N PRO A 206 10.85 -4.93 -13.52
CA PRO A 206 10.34 -4.96 -12.14
C PRO A 206 11.48 -4.72 -11.15
N ASN A 207 11.26 -3.89 -10.14
CA ASN A 207 12.31 -3.54 -9.17
C ASN A 207 12.82 -4.78 -8.41
N SER A 208 11.96 -5.76 -8.14
CA SER A 208 12.37 -7.01 -7.50
C SER A 208 13.28 -7.85 -8.39
N ALA A 209 13.05 -7.85 -9.70
CA ALA A 209 13.91 -8.53 -10.67
C ALA A 209 15.26 -7.82 -10.78
N LEU A 210 15.25 -6.48 -10.85
CA LEU A 210 16.47 -5.67 -10.89
C LEU A 210 17.35 -5.94 -9.66
N MET A 211 16.76 -6.01 -8.46
CA MET A 211 17.49 -6.24 -7.21
C MET A 211 18.00 -7.68 -7.04
N LYS A 212 17.38 -8.65 -7.71
CA LYS A 212 17.84 -10.04 -7.72
C LYS A 212 18.90 -10.30 -8.81
N SER A 213 19.04 -9.40 -9.77
CA SER A 213 19.97 -9.52 -10.89
C SER A 213 21.35 -8.93 -10.58
N HIS A 214 22.39 -9.38 -11.30
CA HIS A 214 23.70 -8.74 -11.26
C HIS A 214 23.69 -7.49 -12.15
N VAL A 215 23.64 -6.31 -11.55
CA VAL A 215 23.62 -5.03 -12.26
C VAL A 215 25.01 -4.41 -12.27
N THR A 216 25.54 -4.15 -13.47
CA THR A 216 26.79 -3.38 -13.62
C THR A 216 26.45 -1.93 -13.96
N VAL A 217 26.85 -0.99 -13.10
CA VAL A 217 26.75 0.45 -13.42
C VAL A 217 27.96 0.86 -14.25
N LEU A 218 27.74 1.24 -15.51
CA LEU A 218 28.77 1.54 -16.48
C LEU A 218 29.28 2.97 -16.33
N GLY A 219 30.60 3.14 -16.34
CA GLY A 219 31.25 4.45 -16.41
C GLY A 219 31.04 5.35 -15.19
N ARG A 220 30.42 4.87 -14.11
CA ARG A 220 30.30 5.60 -12.85
C ARG A 220 31.56 5.38 -12.02
N ARG A 221 32.44 6.38 -11.96
CA ARG A 221 33.63 6.41 -11.12
C ARG A 221 33.54 7.58 -10.14
N SER A 222 33.84 7.32 -8.86
CA SER A 222 33.75 8.35 -7.82
C SER A 222 34.64 9.56 -8.17
N GLY A 223 34.04 10.75 -8.19
CA GLY A 223 34.76 12.01 -8.44
C GLY A 223 35.28 12.22 -9.86
N GLN A 224 34.89 11.40 -10.84
CA GLN A 224 35.35 11.52 -12.23
C GLN A 224 34.16 11.64 -13.20
N PRO A 225 34.35 12.31 -14.36
CA PRO A 225 33.34 12.32 -15.41
C PRO A 225 33.05 10.90 -15.89
N ARG A 226 31.85 10.68 -16.42
CA ARG A 226 31.49 9.37 -16.98
C ARG A 226 32.41 9.04 -18.14
N GLN A 227 33.08 7.91 -18.05
CA GLN A 227 33.97 7.42 -19.10
C GLN A 227 33.52 6.03 -19.54
N ARG A 228 33.41 5.84 -20.85
CA ARG A 228 33.14 4.55 -21.45
C ARG A 228 34.30 4.17 -22.34
N ARG A 229 34.90 3.01 -22.08
CA ARG A 229 35.89 2.41 -22.97
C ARG A 229 35.16 1.71 -24.11
N GLN A 230 35.50 2.05 -25.35
CA GLN A 230 35.00 1.38 -26.54
C GLN A 230 36.18 0.75 -27.28
N TRP A 231 36.03 -0.52 -27.65
CA TRP A 231 36.97 -1.19 -28.54
C TRP A 231 36.52 -0.96 -29.97
N VAL A 232 37.40 -0.44 -30.81
CA VAL A 232 37.18 -0.28 -32.24
C VAL A 232 38.12 -1.22 -32.95
N TYR A 233 37.56 -2.26 -33.54
CA TYR A 233 38.31 -3.21 -34.37
C TYR A 233 38.22 -2.76 -35.82
N PHE A 234 39.36 -2.61 -36.47
CA PHE A 234 39.46 -2.32 -37.88
C PHE A 234 40.55 -3.19 -38.49
N ASN A 235 40.36 -3.58 -39.75
CA ASN A 235 41.34 -4.37 -40.49
C ASN A 235 42.21 -3.42 -41.31
N VAL A 236 43.49 -3.76 -41.40
CA VAL A 236 44.45 -3.02 -42.22
C VAL A 236 45.12 -3.98 -43.19
N ASP A 237 45.36 -3.50 -44.41
CA ASP A 237 46.06 -4.26 -45.44
C ASP A 237 47.54 -4.44 -45.05
N PHE A 238 48.10 -5.64 -45.28
CA PHE A 238 49.48 -5.98 -44.92
C PHE A 238 50.55 -5.17 -45.64
N ARG A 239 50.18 -4.40 -46.67
CA ARG A 239 51.08 -3.46 -47.35
C ARG A 239 51.50 -2.28 -46.47
N TYR A 240 50.77 -1.98 -45.41
CA TYR A 240 51.10 -0.90 -44.48
C TYR A 240 51.92 -1.42 -43.29
N SER A 241 52.94 -0.68 -42.89
CA SER A 241 53.75 -1.04 -41.74
C SER A 241 52.99 -0.82 -40.43
N PRO A 242 53.16 -1.66 -39.39
CA PRO A 242 52.49 -1.45 -38.10
C PRO A 242 52.76 -0.07 -37.48
N THR A 243 53.98 0.45 -37.65
CA THR A 243 54.38 1.76 -37.14
C THR A 243 53.58 2.89 -37.79
N GLU A 244 53.45 2.88 -39.11
CA GLU A 244 52.67 3.88 -39.85
C GLU A 244 51.19 3.86 -39.45
N VAL A 245 50.62 2.68 -39.25
CA VAL A 245 49.23 2.52 -38.81
C VAL A 245 49.03 3.09 -37.40
N ILE A 246 49.94 2.78 -36.47
CA ILE A 246 49.87 3.29 -35.10
C ILE A 246 49.95 4.82 -35.09
N ASP A 247 50.90 5.40 -35.82
CA ASP A 247 51.07 6.86 -35.89
C ASP A 247 49.84 7.57 -36.44
N ILE A 248 49.23 7.04 -37.51
CA ILE A 248 48.01 7.59 -38.10
C ILE A 248 46.83 7.50 -37.13
N VAL A 249 46.65 6.35 -36.47
CA VAL A 249 45.54 6.15 -35.52
C VAL A 249 45.71 7.04 -34.29
N GLU A 250 46.93 7.15 -33.75
CA GLU A 250 47.20 8.09 -32.65
C GLU A 250 46.93 9.54 -33.07
N THR A 251 47.37 9.93 -34.26
CA THR A 251 47.12 11.28 -34.80
C THR A 251 45.62 11.53 -34.93
N ALA A 252 44.86 10.57 -35.45
CA ALA A 252 43.41 10.67 -35.61
C ALA A 252 42.66 10.71 -34.27
N LEU A 253 43.10 9.94 -33.26
CA LEU A 253 42.50 9.94 -31.92
C LEU A 253 42.79 11.22 -31.13
N ARG A 254 43.92 11.89 -31.43
CA ARG A 254 44.30 13.17 -30.82
C ARG A 254 43.76 14.40 -31.57
N ALA A 255 43.27 14.21 -32.80
CA ALA A 255 42.55 15.24 -33.55
C ALA A 255 41.22 15.61 -32.86
N GLU A 256 40.56 16.68 -33.31
CA GLU A 256 39.37 17.25 -32.66
C GLU A 256 38.38 16.19 -32.17
N PRO A 257 37.84 16.35 -30.94
CA PRO A 257 36.91 15.39 -30.37
C PRO A 257 35.69 15.24 -31.28
N ILE A 258 35.34 14.00 -31.59
CA ILE A 258 34.18 13.68 -32.42
C ILE A 258 32.94 14.31 -31.79
N ALA A 259 32.35 15.29 -32.48
CA ALA A 259 31.13 15.94 -32.04
C ALA A 259 30.01 14.91 -31.86
N ASN A 260 29.29 14.96 -30.72
CA ASN A 260 28.16 14.10 -30.37
C ASN A 260 28.47 12.63 -29.99
N LEU A 261 29.70 12.32 -29.58
CA LEU A 261 29.94 11.11 -28.77
C LEU A 261 29.49 11.37 -27.32
N ALA A 262 28.22 11.06 -27.06
CA ALA A 262 27.58 11.13 -25.74
C ALA A 262 27.96 9.96 -24.82
#